data_AF-A0A242NF56-F1
#
_entry.id   AF-A0A242NF56-F1
#
_cell.length_a   1.000
_cell.length_b   1.000
_cell.length_c   1.000
_cell.angle_alpha   90.00
_cell.angle_beta   90.00
_cell.angle_gamma   90.00
#
_symmetry.space_group_name_H-M   'P 1'
#
loop_
_entity.id
_entity.type
_entity.pdbx_description
1 polymer ?
#
loop_
_entity_poly.entity_id
_entity_poly.type
_entity_poly.pdbx_seq_one_letter_code
_entity_poly.pdbx_strand_id
1 'polypeptide(L)'
;MNINNKPCKVVLFFNANNIYDRQILKGIGDFLKLNDIHWNIYISETLIYDKKASFHFDCDGIIANFDDPDIEDLLIETDIPIIGVGSSYHDDASYPKVPYVAADNYAIMESAFNHLCDKGINQFAFYSIPTTRYCRWAGEREKIFEKILTQKGYQGVIYQGMRTSLNNWQESLEKLSKWLLSLPVNTGIIAVNDTRAHHILQACDMVGLKIPEELCLIGIDNEEVINNLSMVSLSTVKQGTEGVGFNAASLLHKLLTKGKIPASPLLIEPKKIIARRSTDYRSIQDPYVIQAMHYIRKYACKGIKVEQVISEMQISRSNLEIRFKESLGKTIHSVIHEEKFNRAKYLLIESSLSIKAISQQCGYPSIQYFYFLFKKFYGMTPKDFRSKFATINHL
;
A
#
# COMPACT_ATOMS: atom_id res chain seq x y z
N MET A 1 -6.53 -36.20 32.17
CA MET A 1 -6.23 -35.90 30.75
C MET A 1 -7.50 -35.34 30.13
N ASN A 2 -7.52 -34.05 29.81
CA ASN A 2 -8.69 -33.42 29.18
C ASN A 2 -8.90 -34.00 27.79
N ILE A 3 -10.11 -34.49 27.52
CA ILE A 3 -10.56 -35.08 26.24
C ILE A 3 -10.67 -34.02 25.11
N ASN A 4 -10.38 -32.75 25.40
CA ASN A 4 -10.51 -31.61 24.47
C ASN A 4 -9.29 -31.34 23.58
N ASN A 5 -8.27 -32.20 23.54
CA ASN A 5 -7.02 -31.96 22.81
C ASN A 5 -6.81 -32.91 21.61
N LYS A 6 -7.88 -33.21 20.85
CA LYS A 6 -7.68 -33.84 19.53
C LYS A 6 -7.03 -32.79 18.61
N PRO A 7 -5.87 -33.05 17.99
CA PRO A 7 -5.26 -32.10 17.08
C PRO A 7 -6.14 -31.94 15.84
N CYS A 8 -6.69 -30.73 15.64
CA CYS A 8 -7.49 -30.41 14.47
C CYS A 8 -6.60 -30.30 13.23
N LYS A 9 -6.96 -30.97 12.15
CA LYS A 9 -6.37 -30.82 10.82
C LYS A 9 -7.06 -29.66 10.12
N VAL A 10 -6.32 -28.59 9.84
CA VAL A 10 -6.85 -27.40 9.16
C VAL A 10 -6.13 -27.18 7.84
N VAL A 11 -6.89 -26.94 6.78
CA VAL A 11 -6.35 -26.66 5.44
C VAL A 11 -6.48 -25.18 5.11
N LEU A 12 -5.41 -24.59 4.58
CA LEU A 12 -5.37 -23.18 4.18
C LEU A 12 -5.28 -23.04 2.65
N PHE A 13 -6.31 -22.44 2.02
CA PHE A 13 -6.33 -22.17 0.58
C PHE A 13 -5.98 -20.70 0.29
N PHE A 14 -4.71 -20.46 -0.02
CA PHE A 14 -4.16 -19.13 -0.30
C PHE A 14 -3.09 -19.20 -1.40
N ASN A 15 -2.68 -18.03 -1.88
CA ASN A 15 -1.58 -17.80 -2.80
C ASN A 15 -0.56 -16.84 -2.16
N ALA A 16 0.46 -17.39 -1.51
CA ALA A 16 1.48 -16.61 -0.81
C ALA A 16 2.38 -15.76 -1.72
N ASN A 17 2.20 -15.81 -3.04
CA ASN A 17 2.86 -14.85 -3.95
C ASN A 17 2.29 -13.43 -3.79
N ASN A 18 1.07 -13.28 -3.28
CA ASN A 18 0.46 -11.98 -3.01
C ASN A 18 0.69 -11.55 -1.54
N ILE A 19 1.12 -10.29 -1.33
CA ILE A 19 1.26 -9.73 0.02
C ILE A 19 -0.03 -9.77 0.84
N TYR A 20 -1.19 -9.64 0.18
CA TYR A 20 -2.51 -9.73 0.79
C TYR A 20 -2.66 -11.07 1.53
N ASP A 21 -2.43 -12.18 0.84
CA ASP A 21 -2.53 -13.54 1.40
C ASP A 21 -1.45 -13.81 2.44
N ARG A 22 -0.20 -13.34 2.22
CA ARG A 22 0.87 -13.47 3.22
C ARG A 22 0.50 -12.83 4.56
N GLN A 23 -0.15 -11.66 4.53
CA GLN A 23 -0.58 -10.97 5.74
C GLN A 23 -1.72 -11.71 6.45
N ILE A 24 -2.65 -12.31 5.69
CA ILE A 24 -3.71 -13.17 6.27
C ILE A 24 -3.10 -14.38 6.96
N LEU A 25 -2.20 -15.11 6.28
CA LEU A 25 -1.50 -16.27 6.85
C LEU A 25 -0.75 -15.91 8.13
N LYS A 26 -0.08 -14.74 8.15
CA LYS A 26 0.56 -14.21 9.36
C LYS A 26 -0.47 -13.98 10.48
N GLY A 27 -1.61 -13.38 10.18
CA GLY A 27 -2.70 -13.17 11.13
C GLY A 27 -3.23 -14.46 11.76
N ILE A 28 -3.40 -15.51 10.95
CA ILE A 28 -3.77 -16.86 11.42
C ILE A 28 -2.71 -17.37 12.40
N GLY A 29 -1.43 -17.30 12.02
CA GLY A 29 -0.33 -17.72 12.89
C GLY A 29 -0.24 -16.93 14.20
N ASP A 30 -0.49 -15.62 14.15
CA ASP A 30 -0.49 -14.74 15.32
C ASP A 30 -1.62 -15.15 16.30
N PHE A 31 -2.82 -15.48 15.80
CA PHE A 31 -3.91 -15.99 16.64
C PHE A 31 -3.56 -17.30 17.35
N LEU A 32 -3.01 -18.26 16.62
CA LEU A 32 -2.67 -19.58 17.18
C LEU A 32 -1.61 -19.49 18.27
N LYS A 33 -0.56 -18.68 18.04
CA LYS A 33 0.50 -18.45 19.03
C LYS A 33 -0.02 -17.73 20.27
N LEU A 34 -0.85 -16.71 20.10
CA LEU A 34 -1.37 -15.91 21.23
C LEU A 34 -2.33 -16.69 22.12
N ASN A 35 -2.99 -17.72 21.60
CA ASN A 35 -3.98 -18.52 22.33
C ASN A 35 -3.50 -19.95 22.65
N ASP A 36 -2.23 -20.27 22.37
CA ASP A 36 -1.64 -21.61 22.58
C ASP A 36 -2.46 -22.74 21.92
N ILE A 37 -2.93 -22.50 20.69
CA ILE A 37 -3.74 -23.45 19.92
C ILE A 37 -2.84 -24.26 18.97
N HIS A 38 -2.89 -25.58 19.09
CA HIS A 38 -2.13 -26.51 18.25
C HIS A 38 -3.02 -27.13 17.17
N TRP A 39 -3.01 -26.53 15.97
CA TRP A 39 -3.57 -27.12 14.76
C TRP A 39 -2.49 -27.80 13.92
N ASN A 40 -2.84 -28.92 13.30
CA ASN A 40 -2.05 -29.49 12.22
C ASN A 40 -2.46 -28.79 10.91
N ILE A 41 -1.65 -27.83 10.48
CA ILE A 41 -1.96 -26.96 9.34
C ILE A 41 -1.33 -27.51 8.08
N TYR A 42 -2.16 -27.75 7.06
CA TYR A 42 -1.69 -27.98 5.70
C TYR A 42 -1.73 -26.69 4.90
N ILE A 43 -0.58 -26.37 4.30
CA ILE A 43 -0.43 -25.40 3.22
C ILE A 43 0.35 -26.09 2.10
N SER A 44 -0.03 -25.82 0.84
CA SER A 44 0.65 -26.38 -0.34
C SER A 44 2.16 -26.07 -0.31
N GLU A 45 2.99 -27.02 -0.77
CA GLU A 45 4.45 -26.84 -0.87
C GLU A 45 4.82 -25.67 -1.80
N THR A 46 4.06 -25.45 -2.87
CA THR A 46 4.25 -24.31 -3.77
C THR A 46 3.76 -23.00 -3.17
N LEU A 47 3.17 -23.04 -1.97
CA LEU A 47 2.48 -21.94 -1.28
C LEU A 47 1.34 -21.32 -2.11
N ILE A 48 0.90 -22.05 -3.13
CA ILE A 48 -0.28 -21.80 -3.94
C ILE A 48 -1.11 -23.07 -3.86
N TYR A 49 -2.39 -22.95 -3.55
CA TYR A 49 -3.28 -24.12 -3.55
C TYR A 49 -3.30 -24.80 -4.92
N ASP A 50 -3.48 -26.13 -4.93
CA ASP A 50 -3.53 -26.91 -6.16
C ASP A 50 -4.93 -26.87 -6.78
N LYS A 51 -5.03 -26.28 -7.98
CA LYS A 51 -6.29 -26.16 -8.74
C LYS A 51 -6.79 -27.49 -9.32
N LYS A 52 -5.92 -28.51 -9.42
CA LYS A 52 -6.24 -29.81 -10.05
C LYS A 52 -6.41 -30.93 -9.04
N ALA A 53 -6.25 -30.67 -7.74
CA ALA A 53 -6.40 -31.67 -6.72
C ALA A 53 -7.88 -32.10 -6.61
N SER A 54 -8.15 -33.40 -6.79
CA SER A 54 -9.45 -33.99 -6.48
C SER A 54 -9.68 -33.89 -4.97
N PHE A 55 -10.72 -33.16 -4.57
CA PHE A 55 -10.98 -32.79 -3.18
C PHE A 55 -11.43 -33.99 -2.33
N HIS A 56 -10.51 -34.69 -1.68
CA HIS A 56 -10.81 -35.71 -0.66
C HIS A 56 -9.88 -35.49 0.54
N PHE A 57 -10.10 -34.41 1.29
CA PHE A 57 -9.34 -34.17 2.52
C PHE A 57 -10.13 -34.67 3.74
N ASP A 58 -9.54 -35.62 4.48
CA ASP A 58 -9.89 -35.88 5.89
C ASP A 58 -9.32 -34.73 6.75
N CYS A 59 -10.04 -33.61 6.80
CA CYS A 59 -9.69 -32.45 7.61
C CYS A 59 -10.89 -31.95 8.43
N ASP A 60 -10.60 -31.28 9.54
CA ASP A 60 -11.60 -30.82 10.48
C ASP A 60 -12.12 -29.41 10.13
N GLY A 61 -11.34 -28.60 9.39
CA GLY A 61 -11.75 -27.26 9.01
C GLY A 61 -10.89 -26.59 7.94
N ILE A 62 -11.43 -25.54 7.32
CA ILE A 62 -10.82 -24.84 6.19
C ILE A 62 -10.86 -23.33 6.42
N ILE A 63 -9.77 -22.64 6.07
CA ILE A 63 -9.77 -21.19 5.85
C ILE A 63 -9.29 -20.92 4.44
N ALA A 64 -10.05 -20.14 3.68
CA ALA A 64 -9.81 -20.02 2.24
C ALA A 64 -10.07 -18.59 1.72
N ASN A 65 -9.27 -18.16 0.73
CA ASN A 65 -9.48 -16.89 0.04
C ASN A 65 -10.57 -17.03 -1.05
N PHE A 66 -11.75 -16.49 -0.78
CA PHE A 66 -12.92 -16.52 -1.67
C PHE A 66 -12.98 -15.33 -2.66
N ASP A 67 -11.96 -14.45 -2.66
CA ASP A 67 -11.77 -13.56 -3.80
C ASP A 67 -11.24 -14.32 -5.04
N ASP A 68 -10.70 -15.53 -4.84
CA ASP A 68 -10.37 -16.45 -5.93
C ASP A 68 -11.60 -17.32 -6.28
N PRO A 69 -12.21 -17.13 -7.46
CA PRO A 69 -13.40 -17.88 -7.85
C PRO A 69 -13.13 -19.38 -8.03
N ASP A 70 -11.89 -19.79 -8.30
CA ASP A 70 -11.57 -21.21 -8.46
C ASP A 70 -11.60 -21.91 -7.08
N ILE A 71 -11.23 -21.20 -6.01
CA ILE A 71 -11.39 -21.67 -4.62
C ILE A 71 -12.87 -21.74 -4.26
N GLU A 72 -13.64 -20.70 -4.61
CA GLU A 72 -15.08 -20.67 -4.36
C GLU A 72 -15.79 -21.86 -5.01
N ASP A 73 -15.49 -22.15 -6.28
CA ASP A 73 -16.05 -23.30 -7.02
C ASP A 73 -15.64 -24.64 -6.41
N LEU A 74 -14.38 -24.76 -5.96
CA LEU A 74 -13.86 -25.99 -5.35
C LEU A 74 -14.52 -26.31 -4.01
N LEU A 75 -14.90 -25.28 -3.25
CA LEU A 75 -15.38 -25.42 -1.87
C LEU A 75 -16.89 -25.30 -1.73
N ILE A 76 -17.64 -25.01 -2.79
CA ILE A 76 -19.08 -24.70 -2.69
C ILE A 76 -19.93 -25.89 -2.22
N GLU A 77 -19.49 -27.13 -2.47
CA GLU A 77 -20.23 -28.36 -2.15
C GLU A 77 -19.68 -29.15 -0.94
N THR A 78 -18.75 -28.58 -0.16
CA THR A 78 -18.16 -29.31 0.96
C THR A 78 -18.95 -29.12 2.27
N ASP A 79 -19.09 -30.22 3.01
CA ASP A 79 -19.69 -30.23 4.35
C ASP A 79 -18.67 -29.88 5.47
N ILE A 80 -17.41 -29.67 5.12
CA ILE A 80 -16.35 -29.36 6.08
C ILE A 80 -16.55 -27.92 6.60
N PRO A 81 -16.37 -27.65 7.91
CA PRO A 81 -16.42 -26.30 8.45
C PRO A 81 -15.45 -25.33 7.74
N ILE A 82 -16.00 -24.30 7.09
CA ILE A 82 -15.22 -23.28 6.35
C ILE A 82 -15.41 -21.90 6.97
N ILE A 83 -14.32 -21.14 7.03
CA ILE A 83 -14.36 -19.68 7.10
C ILE A 83 -13.77 -19.10 5.82
N GLY A 84 -14.58 -18.36 5.08
CA GLY A 84 -14.13 -17.61 3.91
C GLY A 84 -13.48 -16.29 4.32
N VAL A 85 -12.46 -15.88 3.57
CA VAL A 85 -11.87 -14.55 3.67
C VAL A 85 -11.78 -13.88 2.31
N GLY A 86 -11.73 -12.55 2.30
CA GLY A 86 -11.51 -11.78 1.08
C GLY A 86 -11.95 -10.33 1.21
N SER A 87 -12.56 -9.82 0.16
CA SER A 87 -12.96 -8.42 0.02
C SER A 87 -14.40 -8.18 0.47
N SER A 88 -14.70 -7.01 1.02
CA SER A 88 -16.08 -6.62 1.29
C SER A 88 -16.80 -6.21 0.01
N TYR A 89 -18.10 -6.49 -0.04
CA TYR A 89 -19.01 -6.14 -1.13
C TYR A 89 -20.07 -5.15 -0.62
N HIS A 90 -20.54 -4.28 -1.51
CA HIS A 90 -21.63 -3.35 -1.19
C HIS A 90 -22.97 -4.06 -1.02
N ASP A 91 -23.24 -5.07 -1.86
CA ASP A 91 -24.47 -5.85 -1.85
C ASP A 91 -24.28 -7.13 -1.05
N ASP A 92 -25.14 -7.36 -0.06
CA ASP A 92 -25.13 -8.55 0.78
C ASP A 92 -25.29 -9.84 -0.04
N ALA A 93 -26.01 -9.77 -1.17
CA ALA A 93 -26.19 -10.92 -2.07
C ALA A 93 -24.92 -11.30 -2.84
N SER A 94 -23.90 -10.43 -2.86
CA SER A 94 -22.62 -10.69 -3.52
C SER A 94 -21.63 -11.46 -2.64
N TYR A 95 -21.89 -11.59 -1.33
CA TYR A 95 -21.06 -12.41 -0.46
C TYR A 95 -21.25 -13.91 -0.72
N PRO A 96 -20.19 -14.71 -0.58
CA PRO A 96 -20.32 -16.16 -0.67
C PRO A 96 -21.15 -16.68 0.51
N LYS A 97 -21.83 -17.81 0.30
CA LYS A 97 -22.72 -18.44 1.29
C LYS A 97 -21.97 -19.23 2.37
N VAL A 98 -20.88 -18.65 2.88
CA VAL A 98 -20.07 -19.19 3.98
C VAL A 98 -19.85 -18.09 5.01
N PRO A 99 -19.60 -18.42 6.29
CA PRO A 99 -19.16 -17.44 7.27
C PRO A 99 -17.90 -16.72 6.78
N TYR A 100 -17.90 -15.39 6.86
CA TYR A 100 -16.97 -14.56 6.09
C TYR A 100 -16.26 -13.51 6.94
N VAL A 101 -14.96 -13.31 6.68
CA VAL A 101 -14.18 -12.19 7.22
C VAL A 101 -13.59 -11.39 6.06
N ALA A 102 -13.94 -10.11 5.97
CA ALA A 102 -13.60 -9.28 4.82
C ALA A 102 -12.71 -8.10 5.21
N ALA A 103 -11.79 -7.73 4.33
CA ALA A 103 -11.17 -6.40 4.37
C ALA A 103 -12.20 -5.36 3.90
N ASP A 104 -12.39 -4.29 4.68
CA ASP A 104 -13.41 -3.27 4.37
C ASP A 104 -12.97 -2.35 3.23
N ASN A 105 -13.47 -2.62 2.02
CA ASN A 105 -13.20 -1.81 0.83
C ASN A 105 -13.71 -0.37 0.95
N TYR A 106 -14.82 -0.12 1.65
CA TYR A 106 -15.32 1.25 1.81
C TYR A 106 -14.34 2.05 2.66
N ALA A 107 -13.97 1.53 3.83
CA ALA A 107 -13.02 2.19 4.71
C ALA A 107 -11.62 2.33 4.10
N ILE A 108 -11.15 1.33 3.34
CA ILE A 108 -9.88 1.41 2.60
C ILE A 108 -9.92 2.60 1.62
N MET A 109 -10.95 2.68 0.78
CA MET A 109 -11.08 3.74 -0.22
C MET A 109 -11.31 5.11 0.42
N GLU A 110 -12.14 5.19 1.46
CA GLU A 110 -12.38 6.42 2.21
C GLU A 110 -11.09 6.93 2.88
N SER A 111 -10.28 6.04 3.47
CA SER A 111 -9.01 6.42 4.07
C SER A 111 -8.02 6.98 3.05
N ALA A 112 -7.96 6.41 1.84
CA ALA A 112 -7.11 6.91 0.77
C ALA A 112 -7.58 8.28 0.27
N PHE A 113 -8.90 8.44 0.10
CA PHE A 113 -9.51 9.69 -0.32
C PHE A 113 -9.28 10.81 0.70
N ASN A 114 -9.60 10.56 1.98
CA ASN A 114 -9.42 11.53 3.06
C ASN A 114 -7.95 11.94 3.19
N HIS A 115 -7.01 11.00 3.04
CA HIS A 115 -5.58 11.34 3.03
C HIS A 115 -5.20 12.33 1.93
N LEU A 116 -5.76 12.20 0.73
CA LEU A 116 -5.53 13.17 -0.35
C LEU A 116 -6.20 14.51 -0.04
N CYS A 117 -7.42 14.52 0.50
CA CYS A 117 -8.11 15.74 0.94
C CYS A 117 -7.31 16.49 2.02
N ASP A 118 -6.75 15.77 3.00
CA ASP A 118 -5.93 16.33 4.09
C ASP A 118 -4.64 16.99 3.56
N LYS A 119 -4.22 16.62 2.35
CA LYS A 119 -3.12 17.27 1.63
C LYS A 119 -3.55 18.52 0.85
N GLY A 120 -4.84 18.84 0.83
CA GLY A 120 -5.40 19.96 0.07
C GLY A 120 -5.71 19.63 -1.39
N ILE A 121 -5.73 18.35 -1.76
CA ILE A 121 -6.16 17.91 -3.09
C ILE A 121 -7.68 18.03 -3.21
N ASN A 122 -8.15 18.54 -4.34
CA ASN A 122 -9.57 18.76 -4.62
C ASN A 122 -10.02 18.20 -5.99
N GLN A 123 -9.12 17.55 -6.72
CA GLN A 123 -9.40 16.87 -7.98
C GLN A 123 -8.92 15.43 -7.89
N PHE A 124 -9.76 14.50 -8.31
CA PHE A 124 -9.53 13.08 -8.05
C PHE A 124 -9.60 12.25 -9.31
N ALA A 125 -8.74 11.25 -9.39
CA ALA A 125 -8.80 10.22 -10.40
C ALA A 125 -8.64 8.85 -9.76
N PHE A 126 -9.23 7.83 -10.37
CA PHE A 126 -9.09 6.46 -9.94
C PHE A 126 -8.54 5.60 -11.06
N TYR A 127 -7.43 4.92 -10.79
CA TYR A 127 -6.81 4.01 -11.75
C TYR A 127 -7.09 2.55 -11.40
N SER A 128 -7.89 1.93 -12.26
CA SER A 128 -8.44 0.60 -12.03
C SER A 128 -7.98 -0.41 -13.11
N ILE A 129 -8.63 -1.57 -13.08
CA ILE A 129 -8.47 -2.68 -14.01
C ILE A 129 -9.86 -3.18 -14.43
N PRO A 130 -10.05 -3.73 -15.64
CA PRO A 130 -11.35 -4.19 -16.09
C PRO A 130 -11.88 -5.27 -15.15
N THR A 131 -13.13 -5.11 -14.72
CA THR A 131 -13.76 -6.02 -13.78
C THR A 131 -13.96 -7.39 -14.42
N THR A 132 -13.43 -8.42 -13.78
CA THR A 132 -13.66 -9.82 -14.14
C THR A 132 -14.00 -10.62 -12.89
N ARG A 133 -14.38 -11.89 -13.06
CA ARG A 133 -14.66 -12.81 -11.95
C ARG A 133 -13.49 -12.91 -10.95
N TYR A 134 -12.24 -12.77 -11.43
CA TYR A 134 -11.02 -12.85 -10.61
C TYR A 134 -10.64 -11.52 -9.94
N CYS A 135 -11.36 -10.44 -10.20
CA CYS A 135 -11.08 -9.14 -9.58
C CYS A 135 -12.36 -8.34 -9.31
N ARG A 136 -13.37 -8.99 -8.74
CA ARG A 136 -14.63 -8.35 -8.30
C ARG A 136 -14.37 -7.13 -7.41
N TRP A 137 -13.37 -7.23 -6.54
CA TRP A 137 -12.90 -6.15 -5.66
C TRP A 137 -12.51 -4.86 -6.41
N ALA A 138 -12.06 -4.94 -7.66
CA ALA A 138 -11.76 -3.75 -8.45
C ALA A 138 -13.03 -2.98 -8.80
N GLY A 139 -14.06 -3.68 -9.29
CA GLY A 139 -15.37 -3.10 -9.57
C GLY A 139 -16.07 -2.56 -8.32
N GLU A 140 -15.92 -3.24 -7.18
CA GLU A 140 -16.44 -2.72 -5.90
C GLU A 140 -15.76 -1.42 -5.51
N ARG A 141 -14.43 -1.33 -5.63
CA ARG A 141 -13.67 -0.09 -5.35
C ARG A 141 -14.03 1.05 -6.30
N GLU A 142 -14.34 0.76 -7.58
CA GLU A 142 -14.84 1.77 -8.53
C GLU A 142 -16.17 2.38 -8.05
N LYS A 143 -17.17 1.54 -7.74
CA LYS A 143 -18.47 2.00 -7.22
C LYS A 143 -18.32 2.81 -5.93
N ILE A 144 -17.43 2.37 -5.04
CA ILE A 144 -17.15 3.06 -3.78
C ILE A 144 -16.51 4.42 -4.04
N PHE A 145 -15.57 4.52 -4.98
CA PHE A 145 -14.97 5.79 -5.36
C PHE A 145 -16.02 6.79 -5.87
N GLU A 146 -16.91 6.38 -6.78
CA GLU A 146 -18.01 7.22 -7.27
C GLU A 146 -18.95 7.67 -6.15
N LYS A 147 -19.27 6.74 -5.24
CA LYS A 147 -20.10 7.01 -4.06
C LYS A 147 -19.47 8.04 -3.15
N ILE A 148 -18.17 7.91 -2.83
CA ILE A 148 -17.43 8.87 -2.00
C ILE A 148 -17.43 10.25 -2.65
N LEU A 149 -17.12 10.34 -3.96
CA LEU A 149 -17.13 11.61 -4.69
C LEU A 149 -18.49 12.29 -4.64
N THR A 150 -19.56 11.54 -4.89
CA THR A 150 -20.94 12.04 -4.84
C THR A 150 -21.31 12.54 -3.45
N GLN A 151 -21.00 11.76 -2.40
CA GLN A 151 -21.29 12.11 -1.01
C GLN A 151 -20.53 13.35 -0.53
N LYS A 152 -19.29 13.54 -1.01
CA LYS A 152 -18.40 14.63 -0.58
C LYS A 152 -18.46 15.85 -1.50
N GLY A 153 -19.22 15.79 -2.60
CA GLY A 153 -19.40 16.90 -3.54
C GLY A 153 -18.21 17.17 -4.46
N TYR A 154 -17.42 16.13 -4.78
CA TYR A 154 -16.29 16.23 -5.69
C TYR A 154 -16.59 15.59 -7.04
N GLN A 155 -15.84 16.01 -8.05
CA GLN A 155 -15.79 15.34 -9.34
C GLN A 155 -14.52 14.53 -9.45
N GLY A 156 -14.57 13.45 -10.23
CA GLY A 156 -13.40 12.66 -10.53
C GLY A 156 -13.61 11.77 -11.75
N VAL A 157 -12.50 11.21 -12.22
CA VAL A 157 -12.47 10.37 -13.42
C VAL A 157 -11.95 8.98 -13.10
N ILE A 158 -12.59 7.96 -13.64
CA ILE A 158 -12.13 6.58 -13.54
C ILE A 158 -11.47 6.19 -14.86
N TYR A 159 -10.31 5.57 -14.78
CA TYR A 159 -9.65 4.95 -15.92
C TYR A 159 -9.36 3.48 -15.64
N GLN A 160 -10.02 2.61 -16.40
CA GLN A 160 -9.71 1.18 -16.44
C GLN A 160 -8.58 0.96 -17.44
N GLY A 161 -7.37 0.71 -16.91
CA GLY A 161 -6.25 0.36 -17.80
C GLY A 161 -6.34 -1.07 -18.32
N MET A 162 -5.25 -1.63 -18.83
CA MET A 162 -5.21 -3.02 -19.30
C MET A 162 -4.47 -3.90 -18.30
N ARG A 163 -4.77 -5.21 -18.26
CA ARG A 163 -3.88 -6.19 -17.62
C ARG A 163 -2.56 -6.22 -18.40
N THR A 164 -1.47 -5.92 -17.71
CA THR A 164 -0.14 -5.85 -18.30
C THR A 164 0.50 -7.22 -18.31
N SER A 165 1.09 -7.57 -19.45
CA SER A 165 1.96 -8.72 -19.68
C SER A 165 3.13 -8.27 -20.55
N LEU A 166 4.13 -9.12 -20.73
CA LEU A 166 5.26 -8.81 -21.61
C LEU A 166 4.82 -8.39 -23.02
N ASN A 167 3.70 -8.95 -23.52
CA ASN A 167 3.24 -8.73 -24.88
C ASN A 167 2.57 -7.36 -25.11
N ASN A 168 2.02 -6.74 -24.07
CA ASN A 168 1.23 -5.51 -24.20
C ASN A 168 1.68 -4.38 -23.26
N TRP A 169 2.83 -4.55 -22.60
CA TRP A 169 3.33 -3.60 -21.62
C TRP A 169 3.60 -2.22 -22.22
N GLN A 170 4.26 -2.15 -23.39
CA GLN A 170 4.56 -0.89 -24.07
C GLN A 170 3.29 -0.15 -24.49
N GLU A 171 2.38 -0.83 -25.17
CA GLU A 171 1.08 -0.27 -25.56
C GLU A 171 0.30 0.23 -24.33
N SER A 172 0.35 -0.53 -23.22
CA SER A 172 -0.31 -0.14 -21.98
C SER A 172 0.30 1.11 -21.34
N LEU A 173 1.62 1.27 -21.40
CA LEU A 173 2.30 2.48 -20.92
C LEU A 173 1.93 3.69 -21.77
N GLU A 174 1.90 3.56 -23.09
CA GLU A 174 1.54 4.66 -24.00
C GLU A 174 0.10 5.15 -23.76
N LYS A 175 -0.85 4.21 -23.66
CA LYS A 175 -2.26 4.54 -23.37
C LYS A 175 -2.41 5.20 -22.00
N LEU A 176 -1.75 4.64 -20.98
CA LEU A 176 -1.78 5.21 -19.63
C LEU A 176 -1.18 6.62 -19.60
N SER A 177 -0.07 6.84 -20.31
CA SER A 177 0.60 8.13 -20.38
C SER A 177 -0.27 9.21 -21.02
N LYS A 178 -0.99 8.88 -22.10
CA LYS A 178 -1.96 9.79 -22.72
C LYS A 178 -3.07 10.18 -21.74
N TRP A 179 -3.58 9.23 -20.97
CA TRP A 179 -4.56 9.52 -19.93
C TRP A 179 -3.99 10.42 -18.83
N LEU A 180 -2.80 10.11 -18.31
CA LEU A 180 -2.15 10.93 -17.28
C LEU A 180 -1.90 12.37 -17.74
N LEU A 181 -1.50 12.59 -19.00
CA LEU A 181 -1.31 13.93 -19.58
C LEU A 181 -2.63 14.69 -19.76
N SER A 182 -3.77 13.99 -19.79
CA SER A 182 -5.10 14.62 -19.87
C SER A 182 -5.64 15.07 -18.51
N LEU A 183 -5.05 14.58 -17.41
CA LEU A 183 -5.47 14.97 -16.07
C LEU A 183 -5.00 16.40 -15.75
N PRO A 184 -5.84 17.22 -15.09
CA PRO A 184 -5.38 18.52 -14.62
C PRO A 184 -4.24 18.40 -13.61
N VAL A 185 -3.39 19.41 -13.57
CA VAL A 185 -2.32 19.53 -12.56
C VAL A 185 -2.94 19.55 -11.16
N ASN A 186 -2.26 18.93 -10.20
CA ASN A 186 -2.67 18.71 -8.82
C ASN A 186 -3.81 17.69 -8.64
N THR A 187 -4.04 16.81 -9.62
CA THR A 187 -4.97 15.68 -9.45
C THR A 187 -4.37 14.63 -8.50
N GLY A 188 -5.15 14.19 -7.51
CA GLY A 188 -4.84 13.04 -6.67
C GLY A 188 -5.38 11.76 -7.25
N ILE A 189 -4.51 10.81 -7.52
CA ILE A 189 -4.83 9.52 -8.10
C ILE A 189 -4.83 8.46 -7.00
N ILE A 190 -5.95 7.75 -6.87
CA ILE A 190 -6.03 6.51 -6.09
C ILE A 190 -5.91 5.35 -7.07
N ALA A 191 -4.92 4.48 -6.89
CA ALA A 191 -4.80 3.25 -7.66
C ALA A 191 -5.50 2.11 -6.93
N VAL A 192 -6.18 1.23 -7.67
CA VAL A 192 -6.91 0.09 -7.10
C VAL A 192 -6.00 -0.85 -6.30
N ASN A 193 -4.70 -0.90 -6.61
CA ASN A 193 -3.66 -1.53 -5.79
C ASN A 193 -2.25 -0.97 -6.09
N ASP A 194 -1.25 -1.38 -5.32
CA ASP A 194 0.14 -0.91 -5.46
C ASP A 194 0.78 -1.31 -6.80
N THR A 195 0.45 -2.48 -7.37
CA THR A 195 0.93 -2.88 -8.71
C THR A 195 0.43 -1.93 -9.80
N ARG A 196 -0.82 -1.46 -9.69
CA ARG A 196 -1.37 -0.44 -10.60
C ARG A 196 -0.77 0.94 -10.34
N ALA A 197 -0.49 1.28 -9.07
CA ALA A 197 0.24 2.50 -8.74
C ALA A 197 1.66 2.50 -9.34
N HIS A 198 2.36 1.36 -9.32
CA HIS A 198 3.67 1.23 -9.96
C HIS A 198 3.62 1.53 -11.45
N HIS A 199 2.60 1.04 -12.14
CA HIS A 199 2.42 1.30 -13.57
C HIS A 199 2.20 2.79 -13.87
N ILE A 200 1.52 3.53 -12.99
CA ILE A 200 1.45 5.00 -13.07
C ILE A 200 2.84 5.62 -12.89
N LEU A 201 3.60 5.19 -11.89
CA LEU A 201 4.96 5.73 -11.67
C LEU A 201 5.86 5.55 -12.90
N GLN A 202 5.77 4.39 -13.56
CA GLN A 202 6.48 4.10 -14.81
C GLN A 202 6.04 5.02 -15.95
N ALA A 203 4.72 5.18 -16.14
CA ALA A 203 4.18 6.05 -17.17
C ALA A 203 4.55 7.53 -16.94
N CYS A 204 4.48 8.00 -15.69
CA CYS A 204 4.90 9.35 -15.33
C CYS A 204 6.39 9.59 -15.64
N ASP A 205 7.28 8.65 -15.33
CA ASP A 205 8.71 8.76 -15.64
C ASP A 205 8.94 8.83 -17.16
N MET A 206 8.20 8.03 -17.94
CA MET A 206 8.29 7.98 -19.41
C MET A 206 7.93 9.32 -20.07
N VAL A 207 6.92 10.04 -19.55
CA VAL A 207 6.48 11.34 -20.10
C VAL A 207 6.97 12.55 -19.30
N GLY A 208 7.80 12.34 -18.29
CA GLY A 208 8.37 13.41 -17.47
C GLY A 208 7.39 14.10 -16.51
N LEU A 209 6.25 13.47 -16.20
CA LEU A 209 5.29 13.97 -15.19
C LEU A 209 5.85 13.76 -13.78
N LYS A 210 5.80 14.82 -12.97
CA LYS A 210 6.45 14.85 -11.65
C LYS A 210 5.47 14.42 -10.56
N ILE A 211 5.86 13.41 -9.80
CA ILE A 211 5.16 12.98 -8.59
C ILE A 211 5.97 13.40 -7.35
N PRO A 212 5.37 14.08 -6.35
CA PRO A 212 3.97 14.46 -6.24
C PRO A 212 3.63 15.88 -6.78
N GLU A 213 4.56 16.57 -7.44
CA GLU A 213 4.39 18.01 -7.73
C GLU A 213 3.30 18.33 -8.76
N GLU A 214 3.10 17.48 -9.76
CA GLU A 214 2.07 17.67 -10.79
C GLU A 214 0.87 16.75 -10.59
N LEU A 215 1.11 15.52 -10.12
CA LEU A 215 0.05 14.57 -9.77
C LEU A 215 0.42 13.91 -8.44
N CYS A 216 -0.57 13.61 -7.61
CA CYS A 216 -0.39 12.81 -6.41
C CYS A 216 -0.85 11.38 -6.64
N LEU A 217 -0.22 10.42 -5.97
CA LEU A 217 -0.52 9.02 -6.15
C LEU A 217 -0.53 8.27 -4.82
N ILE A 218 -1.64 7.58 -4.54
CA ILE A 218 -1.74 6.63 -3.44
C ILE A 218 -2.18 5.26 -3.96
N GLY A 219 -1.52 4.21 -3.50
CA GLY A 219 -1.89 2.81 -3.75
C GLY A 219 -2.62 2.17 -2.58
N ILE A 220 -2.87 0.87 -2.70
CA ILE A 220 -3.48 0.00 -1.69
C ILE A 220 -2.67 -1.30 -1.70
N ASP A 221 -2.31 -1.82 -0.53
CA ASP A 221 -1.73 -3.15 -0.22
C ASP A 221 -0.47 -3.06 0.65
N ASN A 222 0.30 -1.97 0.49
CA ASN A 222 1.66 -1.85 1.01
C ASN A 222 2.58 -2.99 0.55
N GLU A 223 2.66 -3.20 -0.77
CA GLU A 223 3.55 -4.16 -1.40
C GLU A 223 5.00 -3.66 -1.37
N GLU A 224 5.83 -4.38 -0.63
CA GLU A 224 7.23 -4.03 -0.39
C GLU A 224 8.05 -4.08 -1.67
N VAL A 225 7.78 -5.06 -2.54
CA VAL A 225 8.47 -5.22 -3.83
C VAL A 225 8.30 -3.96 -4.69
N ILE A 226 7.07 -3.45 -4.78
CA ILE A 226 6.76 -2.24 -5.55
C ILE A 226 7.46 -1.02 -4.94
N ASN A 227 7.44 -0.89 -3.62
CA ASN A 227 8.08 0.22 -2.92
C ASN A 227 9.62 0.20 -3.10
N ASN A 228 10.23 -0.97 -3.19
CA ASN A 228 11.68 -1.14 -3.38
C ASN A 228 12.13 -0.90 -4.83
N LEU A 229 11.28 -1.21 -5.81
CA LEU A 229 11.58 -1.03 -7.23
C LEU A 229 11.27 0.37 -7.76
N SER A 230 10.50 1.18 -7.00
CA SER A 230 10.08 2.51 -7.42
C SER A 230 11.03 3.60 -6.93
N MET A 231 11.43 4.51 -7.82
CA MET A 231 12.27 5.67 -7.45
C MET A 231 11.53 6.68 -6.56
N VAL A 232 10.22 6.82 -6.78
CA VAL A 232 9.32 7.57 -5.89
C VAL A 232 8.71 6.57 -4.92
N SER A 233 8.92 6.77 -3.62
CA SER A 233 8.33 5.90 -2.61
C SER A 233 6.81 6.06 -2.56
N LEU A 234 6.12 4.93 -2.70
CA LEU A 234 4.67 4.88 -2.88
C LEU A 234 3.94 4.99 -1.54
N SER A 235 3.09 6.00 -1.42
CA SER A 235 2.12 6.11 -0.33
C SER A 235 1.03 5.09 -0.58
N THR A 236 0.54 4.45 0.48
CA THR A 236 -0.36 3.31 0.32
C THR A 236 -1.21 3.09 1.56
N VAL A 237 -2.40 2.53 1.36
CA VAL A 237 -3.25 2.04 2.45
C VAL A 237 -2.75 0.67 2.88
N LYS A 238 -2.27 0.56 4.13
CA LYS A 238 -2.03 -0.76 4.73
C LYS A 238 -3.36 -1.31 5.20
N GLN A 239 -3.82 -2.34 4.50
CA GLN A 239 -5.07 -3.03 4.80
C GLN A 239 -5.04 -3.69 6.19
N GLY A 240 -6.22 -4.11 6.67
CA GLY A 240 -6.41 -4.86 7.91
C GLY A 240 -6.23 -6.37 7.77
N THR A 241 -5.50 -6.87 6.76
CA THR A 241 -5.44 -8.29 6.39
C THR A 241 -4.86 -9.22 7.46
N GLU A 242 -3.89 -8.74 8.27
CA GLU A 242 -3.46 -9.47 9.47
C GLU A 242 -4.65 -9.70 10.44
N GLY A 243 -5.51 -8.70 10.59
CA GLY A 243 -6.74 -8.79 11.37
C GLY A 243 -7.77 -9.73 10.74
N VAL A 244 -7.87 -9.77 9.40
CA VAL A 244 -8.73 -10.73 8.67
C VAL A 244 -8.32 -12.16 9.02
N GLY A 245 -7.04 -12.50 8.89
CA GLY A 245 -6.54 -13.83 9.23
C GLY A 245 -6.71 -14.20 10.70
N PHE A 246 -6.42 -13.26 11.60
CA PHE A 246 -6.59 -13.47 13.05
C PHE A 246 -8.05 -13.80 13.41
N ASN A 247 -8.99 -13.01 12.88
CA ASN A 247 -10.41 -13.22 13.15
C ASN A 247 -10.95 -14.46 12.45
N ALA A 248 -10.49 -14.79 11.24
CA ALA A 248 -10.87 -16.01 10.55
C ALA A 248 -10.49 -17.26 11.36
N ALA A 249 -9.26 -17.31 11.88
CA ALA A 249 -8.82 -18.38 12.77
C ALA A 249 -9.63 -18.42 14.08
N SER A 250 -9.95 -17.26 14.66
CA SER A 250 -10.83 -17.17 15.84
C SER A 250 -12.23 -17.73 15.57
N LEU A 251 -12.83 -17.40 14.43
CA LEU A 251 -14.15 -17.90 14.03
C LEU A 251 -14.12 -19.39 13.76
N LEU A 252 -13.11 -19.90 13.04
CA LEU A 252 -12.99 -21.33 12.78
C LEU A 252 -12.82 -22.08 14.11
N HIS A 253 -11.97 -21.61 15.01
CA HIS A 253 -11.82 -22.22 16.34
C HIS A 253 -13.13 -22.26 17.12
N LYS A 254 -13.92 -21.17 17.11
CA LYS A 254 -15.25 -21.14 17.73
C LYS A 254 -16.22 -22.11 17.06
N LEU A 255 -16.18 -22.23 15.74
CA LEU A 255 -17.01 -23.15 14.98
C LEU A 255 -16.70 -24.61 15.36
N LEU A 256 -15.42 -24.98 15.38
CA LEU A 256 -14.97 -26.33 15.72
C LEU A 256 -15.24 -26.73 17.18
N THR A 257 -15.24 -25.77 18.12
CA THR A 257 -15.38 -26.06 19.56
C THR A 257 -16.79 -25.85 20.11
N LYS A 258 -17.54 -24.87 19.55
CA LYS A 258 -18.85 -24.44 20.09
C LYS A 258 -20.00 -24.56 19.08
N GLY A 259 -19.72 -24.84 17.82
CA GLY A 259 -20.72 -25.06 16.77
C GLY A 259 -21.58 -23.85 16.38
N LYS A 260 -21.27 -22.64 16.88
CA LYS A 260 -22.03 -21.42 16.59
C LYS A 260 -21.12 -20.23 16.35
N ILE A 261 -21.39 -19.50 15.26
CA ILE A 261 -20.71 -18.26 14.87
C ILE A 261 -21.73 -17.29 14.24
N PRO A 262 -21.40 -15.99 14.13
CA PRO A 262 -22.26 -15.01 13.45
C PRO A 262 -22.49 -15.38 11.98
N ALA A 263 -23.69 -15.10 11.48
CA ALA A 263 -24.04 -15.30 10.08
C ALA A 263 -23.59 -14.13 9.17
N SER A 264 -23.49 -12.92 9.73
CA SER A 264 -23.08 -11.72 8.99
C SER A 264 -21.56 -11.69 8.77
N PRO A 265 -21.08 -11.18 7.63
CA PRO A 265 -19.66 -10.94 7.41
C PRO A 265 -19.06 -10.04 8.48
N LEU A 266 -17.84 -10.37 8.93
CA LEU A 266 -17.05 -9.52 9.81
C LEU A 266 -16.13 -8.64 8.98
N LEU A 267 -16.36 -7.32 8.99
CA LEU A 267 -15.55 -6.35 8.27
C LEU A 267 -14.36 -5.89 9.11
N ILE A 268 -13.18 -5.84 8.50
CA ILE A 268 -11.93 -5.42 9.13
C ILE A 268 -11.42 -4.13 8.45
N GLU A 269 -11.39 -3.07 9.25
CA GLU A 269 -10.89 -1.74 8.89
C GLU A 269 -9.42 -1.74 8.46
N PRO A 270 -8.99 -0.79 7.60
CA PRO A 270 -7.58 -0.61 7.29
C PRO A 270 -6.76 -0.22 8.53
N LYS A 271 -5.52 -0.68 8.60
CA LYS A 271 -4.66 -0.48 9.77
C LYS A 271 -4.15 0.96 9.87
N LYS A 272 -3.69 1.52 8.75
CA LYS A 272 -3.21 2.91 8.63
C LYS A 272 -2.87 3.27 7.18
N ILE A 273 -2.81 4.58 6.92
CA ILE A 273 -2.09 5.12 5.78
C ILE A 273 -0.59 5.11 6.04
N ILE A 274 0.19 4.63 5.08
CA ILE A 274 1.64 4.78 5.06
C ILE A 274 1.96 5.89 4.08
N ALA A 275 2.05 7.12 4.61
CA ALA A 275 2.39 8.29 3.82
C ALA A 275 3.86 8.25 3.39
N ARG A 276 4.12 8.34 2.09
CA ARG A 276 5.45 8.40 1.49
C ARG A 276 5.53 9.56 0.49
N ARG A 277 6.58 9.59 -0.33
CA ARG A 277 6.86 10.72 -1.23
C ARG A 277 5.73 10.97 -2.23
N SER A 278 5.06 9.92 -2.71
CA SER A 278 4.04 10.06 -3.77
C SER A 278 2.80 10.89 -3.40
N THR A 279 2.63 11.22 -2.11
CA THR A 279 1.57 12.12 -1.61
C THR A 279 2.13 13.24 -0.72
N ASP A 280 3.44 13.50 -0.78
CA ASP A 280 4.04 14.69 -0.13
C ASP A 280 3.75 15.95 -0.96
N TYR A 281 2.46 16.17 -1.23
CA TYR A 281 1.97 17.35 -1.91
C TYR A 281 2.19 18.56 -1.01
N ARG A 282 2.71 19.61 -1.61
CA ARG A 282 2.78 20.95 -1.04
C ARG A 282 2.09 21.78 -2.11
N SER A 283 1.07 22.56 -1.76
CA SER A 283 0.19 23.31 -2.68
C SER A 283 0.93 24.39 -3.49
N ILE A 284 1.93 23.97 -4.25
CA ILE A 284 2.83 24.77 -5.05
C ILE A 284 2.18 24.89 -6.42
N GLN A 285 1.97 26.13 -6.86
CA GLN A 285 1.43 26.43 -8.19
C GLN A 285 2.52 26.94 -9.14
N ASP A 286 3.63 27.44 -8.59
CA ASP A 286 4.68 28.06 -9.36
C ASP A 286 5.50 27.03 -10.16
N PRO A 287 5.57 27.11 -11.50
CA PRO A 287 6.25 26.09 -12.32
C PRO A 287 7.74 25.94 -12.04
N TYR A 288 8.41 27.04 -11.67
CA TYR A 288 9.85 27.00 -11.37
C TYR A 288 10.10 26.43 -9.99
N VAL A 289 9.21 26.71 -9.03
CA VAL A 289 9.28 26.06 -7.71
C VAL A 289 8.96 24.57 -7.83
N ILE A 290 8.00 24.16 -8.65
CA ILE A 290 7.70 22.75 -8.97
C ILE A 290 8.95 22.06 -9.54
N GLN A 291 9.58 22.65 -10.55
CA GLN A 291 10.78 22.09 -11.17
C GLN A 291 11.98 22.05 -10.20
N ALA A 292 12.17 23.11 -9.41
CA ALA A 292 13.23 23.16 -8.39
C ALA A 292 13.01 22.12 -7.29
N MET A 293 11.78 21.97 -6.80
CA MET A 293 11.41 20.95 -5.81
C MET A 293 11.68 19.54 -6.32
N HIS A 294 11.29 19.26 -7.56
CA HIS A 294 11.54 17.98 -8.18
C HIS A 294 13.05 17.69 -8.29
N TYR A 295 13.84 18.68 -8.74
CA TYR A 295 15.30 18.57 -8.80
C TYR A 295 15.90 18.30 -7.43
N ILE A 296 15.50 19.06 -6.40
CA ILE A 296 15.97 18.86 -5.03
C ILE A 296 15.64 17.46 -4.56
N ARG A 297 14.39 16.99 -4.71
CA ARG A 297 14.01 15.63 -4.28
C ARG A 297 14.74 14.52 -5.04
N LYS A 298 15.18 14.77 -6.27
CA LYS A 298 15.96 13.81 -7.07
C LYS A 298 17.44 13.79 -6.68
N TYR A 299 18.02 14.93 -6.31
CA TYR A 299 19.46 15.09 -6.17
C TYR A 299 19.96 15.53 -4.78
N ALA A 300 19.10 15.83 -3.82
CA ALA A 300 19.45 16.30 -2.46
C ALA A 300 20.49 15.40 -1.77
N CYS A 301 20.30 14.08 -1.89
CA CYS A 301 21.20 13.08 -1.29
C CYS A 301 22.54 12.95 -2.02
N LYS A 302 22.71 13.53 -3.21
CA LYS A 302 23.97 13.60 -3.95
C LYS A 302 24.84 14.80 -3.55
N GLY A 303 24.47 15.52 -2.48
CA GLY A 303 25.27 16.63 -1.96
C GLY A 303 25.16 17.91 -2.78
N ILE A 304 24.03 18.13 -3.46
CA ILE A 304 23.82 19.35 -4.25
C ILE A 304 23.85 20.62 -3.39
N LYS A 305 24.26 21.73 -4.00
CA LYS A 305 24.23 23.08 -3.44
C LYS A 305 23.11 23.91 -4.07
N VAL A 306 22.79 25.05 -3.44
CA VAL A 306 21.77 25.99 -3.91
C VAL A 306 22.09 26.48 -5.32
N GLU A 307 23.37 26.71 -5.62
CA GLU A 307 23.85 27.11 -6.95
C GLU A 307 23.41 26.15 -8.05
N GLN A 308 23.45 24.85 -7.79
CA GLN A 308 23.10 23.82 -8.78
C GLN A 308 21.59 23.78 -9.05
N VAL A 309 20.78 24.07 -8.03
CA VAL A 309 19.33 24.22 -8.22
C VAL A 309 19.04 25.44 -9.09
N ILE A 310 19.70 26.57 -8.83
CA ILE A 310 19.51 27.80 -9.60
C ILE A 310 19.94 27.63 -11.06
N SER A 311 21.11 27.01 -11.30
CA SER A 311 21.62 26.80 -12.66
C SER A 311 20.69 25.94 -13.51
N GLU A 312 20.02 24.96 -12.90
CA GLU A 312 19.07 24.09 -13.58
C GLU A 312 17.80 24.86 -14.02
N MET A 313 17.35 25.84 -13.24
CA MET A 313 16.10 26.58 -13.51
C MET A 313 16.25 27.67 -14.58
N GLN A 314 17.49 27.99 -15.00
CA GLN A 314 17.79 29.02 -15.99
C GLN A 314 17.18 30.42 -15.67
N ILE A 315 17.06 30.76 -14.39
CA ILE A 315 16.62 32.08 -13.90
C ILE A 315 17.59 32.64 -12.86
N SER A 316 17.48 33.95 -12.57
CA SER A 316 18.34 34.58 -11.57
C SER A 316 18.08 34.03 -10.16
N ARG A 317 19.15 34.00 -9.35
CA ARG A 317 19.09 33.58 -7.93
C ARG A 317 17.99 34.29 -7.16
N SER A 318 17.98 35.63 -7.22
CA SER A 318 17.03 36.45 -6.47
C SER A 318 15.59 36.14 -6.86
N ASN A 319 15.32 35.92 -8.15
CA ASN A 319 13.99 35.56 -8.63
C ASN A 319 13.54 34.21 -8.07
N LEU A 320 14.39 33.17 -8.19
CA LEU A 320 14.04 31.84 -7.66
C LEU A 320 13.85 31.87 -6.14
N GLU A 321 14.71 32.55 -5.38
CA GLU A 321 14.60 32.62 -3.92
C GLU A 321 13.31 33.31 -3.44
N ILE A 322 12.89 34.39 -4.11
CA ILE A 322 11.63 35.09 -3.81
C ILE A 322 10.46 34.12 -4.03
N ARG A 323 10.38 33.50 -5.21
CA ARG A 323 9.29 32.58 -5.57
C ARG A 323 9.23 31.36 -4.66
N PHE A 324 10.38 30.82 -4.28
CA PHE A 324 10.49 29.70 -3.35
C PHE A 324 9.99 30.08 -1.95
N LYS A 325 10.33 31.28 -1.47
CA LYS A 325 9.86 31.79 -0.18
C LYS A 325 8.36 32.10 -0.20
N GLU A 326 7.84 32.67 -1.26
CA GLU A 326 6.41 32.94 -1.43
C GLU A 326 5.59 31.65 -1.51
N SER A 327 6.10 30.63 -2.22
CA SER A 327 5.38 29.36 -2.41
C SER A 327 5.48 28.40 -1.21
N LEU A 328 6.61 28.39 -0.49
CA LEU A 328 6.91 27.39 0.54
C LEU A 328 7.20 27.96 1.93
N GLY A 329 7.36 29.27 2.07
CA GLY A 329 7.77 29.91 3.33
C GLY A 329 9.18 29.51 3.79
N LYS A 330 9.97 28.85 2.94
CA LYS A 330 11.28 28.26 3.27
C LYS A 330 12.33 28.70 2.26
N THR A 331 13.61 28.61 2.64
CA THR A 331 14.73 28.80 1.71
C THR A 331 15.04 27.50 0.95
N ILE A 332 15.63 27.62 -0.23
CA ILE A 332 16.10 26.47 -1.04
C ILE A 332 17.04 25.59 -0.21
N HIS A 333 17.98 26.21 0.52
CA HIS A 333 18.90 25.51 1.41
C HIS A 333 18.18 24.68 2.48
N SER A 334 17.17 25.27 3.15
CA SER A 334 16.39 24.57 4.17
C SER A 334 15.71 23.32 3.60
N VAL A 335 15.13 23.44 2.40
CA VAL A 335 14.43 22.33 1.76
C VAL A 335 15.38 21.23 1.31
N ILE A 336 16.57 21.56 0.80
CA ILE A 336 17.61 20.55 0.50
C ILE A 336 17.91 19.71 1.75
N HIS A 337 18.10 20.34 2.92
CA HIS A 337 18.36 19.59 4.16
C HIS A 337 17.15 18.77 4.61
N GLU A 338 15.95 19.32 4.50
CA GLU A 338 14.71 18.61 4.84
C GLU A 338 14.55 17.33 4.01
N GLU A 339 14.80 17.39 2.70
CA GLU A 339 14.74 16.19 1.83
C GLU A 339 15.81 15.15 2.20
N LYS A 340 17.03 15.58 2.57
CA LYS A 340 18.06 14.66 3.09
C LYS A 340 17.62 14.00 4.39
N PHE A 341 16.97 14.73 5.29
CA PHE A 341 16.43 14.17 6.54
C PHE A 341 15.27 13.22 6.31
N ASN A 342 14.36 13.56 5.42
CA ASN A 342 13.23 12.70 5.06
C ASN A 342 13.73 11.37 4.49
N ARG A 343 14.75 11.40 3.62
CA ARG A 343 15.40 10.18 3.13
C ARG A 343 16.08 9.40 4.24
N ALA A 344 16.80 10.05 5.14
CA ALA A 344 17.46 9.38 6.26
C ALA A 344 16.44 8.70 7.19
N LYS A 345 15.36 9.39 7.55
CA LYS A 345 14.25 8.85 8.35
C LYS A 345 13.62 7.63 7.69
N TYR A 346 13.34 7.73 6.39
CA TYR A 346 12.81 6.61 5.61
C TYR A 346 13.75 5.39 5.68
N LEU A 347 15.05 5.56 5.40
CA LEU A 347 16.02 4.46 5.45
C LEU A 347 16.22 3.91 6.87
N LEU A 348 16.05 4.72 7.91
CA LEU A 348 16.13 4.26 9.30
C LEU A 348 14.96 3.34 9.67
N ILE A 349 13.78 3.58 9.09
CA ILE A 349 12.54 2.83 9.36
C ILE A 349 12.43 1.57 8.48
N GLU A 350 12.71 1.74 7.19
CA GLU A 350 12.36 0.77 6.13
C GLU A 350 13.56 -0.03 5.61
N SER A 351 14.76 0.15 6.16
CA SER A 351 15.95 -0.59 5.68
C SER A 351 16.82 -1.12 6.81
N SER A 352 17.52 -2.21 6.51
CA SER A 352 18.53 -2.81 7.38
C SER A 352 19.91 -2.16 7.28
N LEU A 353 20.06 -1.08 6.50
CA LEU A 353 21.34 -0.41 6.29
C LEU A 353 21.95 0.08 7.60
N SER A 354 23.28 0.03 7.73
CA SER A 354 23.96 0.62 8.89
C SER A 354 23.74 2.13 8.93
N ILE A 355 23.74 2.73 10.13
CA ILE A 355 23.59 4.18 10.29
C ILE A 355 24.70 4.95 9.55
N LYS A 356 25.90 4.35 9.46
CA LYS A 356 27.02 4.87 8.66
C LYS A 356 26.68 4.90 7.17
N ALA A 357 26.15 3.81 6.62
CA ALA A 357 25.73 3.74 5.23
C ALA A 357 24.61 4.74 4.92
N ILE A 358 23.62 4.89 5.82
CA ILE A 358 22.54 5.88 5.66
C ILE A 358 23.09 7.29 5.62
N SER A 359 23.99 7.64 6.54
CA SER A 359 24.65 8.95 6.56
C SER A 359 25.34 9.27 5.23
N GLN A 360 26.09 8.30 4.69
CA GLN A 360 26.79 8.44 3.41
C GLN A 360 25.82 8.55 2.23
N GLN A 361 24.81 7.68 2.16
CA GLN A 361 23.81 7.69 1.09
C GLN A 361 22.96 8.96 1.09
N CYS A 362 22.73 9.57 2.26
CA CYS A 362 22.02 10.84 2.36
C CYS A 362 22.92 12.06 2.08
N GLY A 363 24.20 11.86 1.72
CA GLY A 363 25.12 12.93 1.37
C GLY A 363 25.58 13.78 2.55
N TYR A 364 25.72 13.19 3.75
CA TYR A 364 26.34 13.88 4.89
C TYR A 364 27.86 13.64 4.91
N PRO A 365 28.67 14.68 5.21
CA PRO A 365 30.13 14.59 5.16
C PRO A 365 30.72 13.65 6.21
N SER A 366 30.06 13.51 7.36
CA SER A 366 30.47 12.58 8.42
C SER A 366 29.28 12.05 9.19
N ILE A 367 29.46 10.87 9.79
CA ILE A 367 28.45 10.25 10.67
C ILE A 367 28.21 11.11 11.92
N GLN A 368 29.25 11.74 12.46
CA GLN A 368 29.16 12.61 13.63
C GLN A 368 28.28 13.83 13.32
N TYR A 369 28.47 14.44 12.16
CA TYR A 369 27.64 15.56 11.72
C TYR A 369 26.19 15.16 11.49
N PHE A 370 25.95 14.00 10.89
CA PHE A 370 24.60 13.43 10.75
C PHE A 370 23.93 13.21 12.11
N TYR A 371 24.62 12.57 13.07
CA TYR A 371 24.10 12.37 14.43
C TYR A 371 23.75 13.68 15.12
N PHE A 372 24.66 14.66 15.08
CA PHE A 372 24.47 15.98 15.68
C PHE A 372 23.22 16.66 15.12
N LEU A 373 23.11 16.75 13.78
CA LEU A 373 21.97 17.39 13.16
C LEU A 373 20.68 16.60 13.40
N PHE A 374 20.68 15.28 13.26
CA PHE A 374 19.48 14.46 13.47
C PHE A 374 18.95 14.63 14.91
N LYS A 375 19.84 14.63 15.91
CA LYS A 375 19.46 14.90 17.31
C LYS A 375 18.93 16.32 17.49
N LYS A 376 19.52 17.31 16.82
CA LYS A 376 19.05 18.71 16.85
C LYS A 376 17.64 18.86 16.25
N PHE A 377 17.33 18.16 15.16
CA PHE A 377 16.04 18.27 14.47
C PHE A 377 14.92 17.41 15.08
N TYR A 378 15.24 16.20 15.56
CA TYR A 378 14.24 15.23 16.04
C TYR A 378 14.27 14.97 17.55
N GLY A 379 15.18 15.60 18.29
CA GLY A 379 15.31 15.43 19.74
C GLY A 379 15.88 14.07 20.19
N MET A 380 16.16 13.15 19.27
CA MET A 380 16.69 11.81 19.56
C MET A 380 17.77 11.39 18.58
N THR A 381 18.59 10.40 18.92
CA THR A 381 19.64 9.94 18.00
C THR A 381 19.05 9.08 16.88
N PRO A 382 19.73 8.95 15.72
CA PRO A 382 19.32 8.01 14.67
C PRO A 382 19.14 6.56 15.16
N LYS A 383 19.95 6.13 16.13
CA LYS A 383 19.86 4.78 16.72
C LYS A 383 18.58 4.62 17.52
N ASP A 384 18.28 5.58 18.40
CA ASP A 384 17.06 5.55 19.21
C ASP A 384 15.81 5.64 18.33
N PHE A 385 15.87 6.49 17.30
CA PHE A 385 14.81 6.62 16.32
C PHE A 385 14.52 5.30 15.62
N ARG A 386 15.55 4.61 15.13
CA ARG A 386 15.41 3.29 14.52
C ARG A 386 14.82 2.28 15.49
N SER A 387 15.36 2.18 16.71
CA SER A 387 14.88 1.22 17.71
C SER A 387 13.40 1.40 18.04
N LYS A 388 12.89 2.63 17.96
CA LYS A 388 11.50 2.96 18.30
C LYS A 388 10.53 2.79 17.13
N PHE A 389 10.98 3.00 15.90
CA PHE A 389 10.10 3.15 14.73
C PHE A 389 10.37 2.16 13.59
N ALA A 390 11.42 1.33 13.65
CA ALA A 390 11.73 0.37 12.59
C ALA A 390 10.56 -0.60 12.36
N THR A 391 10.21 -0.78 11.08
CA THR A 391 9.19 -1.75 10.66
C THR A 391 9.77 -3.16 10.53
N ILE A 392 11.09 -3.25 10.37
CA ILE A 392 11.85 -4.49 10.24
C ILE A 392 12.39 -4.85 11.62
N ASN A 393 11.98 -6.01 12.15
CA ASN A 393 12.61 -6.56 13.35
C ASN A 393 14.07 -6.90 13.01
N HIS A 394 14.99 -6.16 13.62
CA HIS A 394 16.40 -6.54 13.64
C HIS A 394 16.54 -7.74 14.58
N LEU A 395 16.74 -8.92 14.00
CA LEU A 395 17.34 -10.06 14.72
C LEU A 395 18.83 -9.78 14.94
#